data_AF-A0AAD5TQL7-F1
#
_entry.id   AF-A0AAD5TQL7-F1
#
_cell.length_a   1.000
_cell.length_b   1.000
_cell.length_c   1.000
_cell.angle_alpha   90.00
_cell.angle_beta   90.00
_cell.angle_gamma   90.00
#
_symmetry.space_group_name_H-M   'P 1'
#
loop_
_entity.id
_entity.type
_entity.pdbx_description
1 polymer ?
#
loop_
_entity_poly.entity_id
_entity_poly.type
_entity_poly.pdbx_seq_one_letter_code
_entity_poly.pdbx_strand_id
1 'polypeptide(L)'
;MKLSLAILVPFAVVLGSAQTVERLLPDFLPDGAHAQSTLYIDHVDAAEDPCLQNEGCLSGNGTRMLLRFGSMVHNIGRADAYLGQPPKNKTDPNNPVYWHWDTCHMHWHFTAYANYKLLTEDRSQTILTGHKNGFCLEDLGCTDASKEPYYSCINQGISVGCYDLYDETLPCQWLDVTDLHLTPNYTASSTYTIEIAINQEGFFPEANVANNIAYVPVVIGDVPAYTGPSLAEVRRMGVPNGPGTTAPDGEPVGFGTGGGASGGGSGGTGFAPEVGGGGSGPGTGGGGGGMERRSNKHKWFYHKGL
;
A
#
# COMPACT_ATOMS: atom_id res chain seq x y z
N MET A 1 46.68 80.46 3.76
CA MET A 1 46.17 79.52 4.76
C MET A 1 44.68 79.30 4.53
N LYS A 2 44.28 78.13 4.01
CA LYS A 2 42.96 77.51 4.20
C LYS A 2 43.18 76.01 4.01
N LEU A 3 43.32 75.28 5.11
CA LEU A 3 43.30 73.82 5.12
C LEU A 3 41.84 73.40 5.30
N SER A 4 41.24 72.78 4.29
CA SER A 4 39.94 72.13 4.43
C SER A 4 40.17 70.71 4.96
N LEU A 5 39.68 70.46 6.16
CA LEU A 5 39.68 69.14 6.79
C LEU A 5 38.45 68.37 6.30
N ALA A 6 38.65 67.37 5.43
CA ALA A 6 37.60 66.45 5.02
C ALA A 6 37.43 65.35 6.09
N ILE A 7 36.30 65.35 6.77
CA ILE A 7 35.94 64.30 7.74
C ILE A 7 35.35 63.12 6.95
N LEU A 8 36.09 62.02 6.87
CA LEU A 8 35.60 60.74 6.36
C LEU A 8 34.83 60.03 7.48
N VAL A 9 33.51 59.94 7.32
CA VAL A 9 32.65 59.11 8.18
C VAL A 9 32.68 57.68 7.61
N PRO A 10 33.13 56.66 8.36
CA PRO A 10 33.08 55.30 7.87
C PRO A 10 31.62 54.83 7.88
N PHE A 11 31.08 54.55 6.70
CA PHE A 11 29.82 53.82 6.56
C PHE A 11 30.09 52.35 6.95
N ALA A 12 29.72 51.97 8.16
CA ALA A 12 29.68 50.57 8.54
C ALA A 12 28.48 49.92 7.82
N VAL A 13 28.76 49.11 6.79
CA VAL A 13 27.76 48.22 6.20
C VAL A 13 27.52 47.10 7.21
N VAL A 14 26.41 47.19 7.95
CA VAL A 14 25.90 46.06 8.73
C VAL A 14 25.35 45.05 7.73
N LEU A 15 26.14 44.02 7.42
CA LEU A 15 25.64 42.84 6.73
C LEU A 15 24.66 42.14 7.68
N GLY A 16 23.37 42.39 7.50
CA GLY A 16 22.33 41.60 8.15
C GLY A 16 22.49 40.16 7.71
N SER A 17 22.85 39.28 8.64
CA SER A 17 22.81 37.84 8.45
C SER A 17 21.40 37.47 8.00
N ALA A 18 21.27 36.93 6.80
CA ALA A 18 20.04 36.31 6.34
C ALA A 18 19.71 35.17 7.31
N GLN A 19 18.79 35.41 8.24
CA GLN A 19 18.22 34.34 9.04
C GLN A 19 17.46 33.45 8.08
N THR A 20 17.99 32.27 7.79
CA THR A 20 17.22 31.20 7.17
C THR A 20 16.08 30.90 8.12
N VAL A 21 14.85 31.25 7.73
CA VAL A 21 13.66 30.76 8.41
C VAL A 21 13.73 29.24 8.30
N GLU A 22 14.08 28.55 9.39
CA GLU A 22 14.01 27.10 9.40
C GLU A 22 12.56 26.71 9.14
N ARG A 23 12.33 26.09 7.99
CA ARG A 23 11.01 25.68 7.56
C ARG A 23 10.62 24.47 8.42
N LEU A 24 9.62 24.64 9.27
CA LEU A 24 9.02 23.54 10.02
C LEU A 24 8.27 22.67 9.01
N LEU A 25 8.91 21.59 8.56
CA LEU A 25 8.36 20.64 7.59
C LEU A 25 8.47 19.22 8.16
N PRO A 26 7.59 18.29 7.72
CA PRO A 26 7.80 16.87 7.93
C PRO A 26 9.08 16.38 7.23
N ASP A 27 9.53 15.19 7.60
CA ASP A 27 10.64 14.48 6.97
C ASP A 27 10.37 12.99 7.13
N PHE A 28 10.02 12.32 6.03
CA PHE A 28 9.67 10.91 6.03
C PHE A 28 10.91 10.04 5.94
N LEU A 29 11.01 9.10 6.88
CA LEU A 29 12.04 8.08 6.88
C LEU A 29 11.40 6.69 6.85
N PRO A 30 11.42 5.98 5.69
CA PRO A 30 10.98 4.58 5.63
C PRO A 30 11.94 3.67 6.42
N ASP A 31 11.39 2.76 7.22
CA ASP A 31 12.16 1.80 8.01
C ASP A 31 12.43 0.52 7.20
N GLY A 32 13.59 0.48 6.56
CA GLY A 32 14.06 -0.70 5.83
C GLY A 32 14.33 -1.91 6.73
N ALA A 33 14.66 -1.73 8.00
CA ALA A 33 14.90 -2.84 8.93
C ALA A 33 13.57 -3.52 9.33
N HIS A 34 12.52 -2.73 9.54
CA HIS A 34 11.17 -3.24 9.75
C HIS A 34 10.71 -4.07 8.55
N ALA A 35 10.83 -3.52 7.33
CA ALA A 35 10.51 -4.23 6.10
C ALA A 35 11.30 -5.54 5.98
N GLN A 36 12.63 -5.51 6.17
CA GLN A 36 13.47 -6.72 6.14
C GLN A 36 13.01 -7.80 7.12
N SER A 37 12.58 -7.39 8.32
CA SER A 37 12.21 -8.31 9.40
C SER A 37 10.85 -8.99 9.22
N THR A 38 9.99 -8.41 8.37
CA THR A 38 8.61 -8.84 8.12
C THR A 38 8.44 -9.54 6.77
N LEU A 39 9.52 -9.72 5.99
CA LEU A 39 9.48 -10.39 4.69
C LEU A 39 8.97 -11.84 4.77
N TYR A 40 8.00 -12.19 3.93
CA TYR A 40 7.60 -13.58 3.71
C TYR A 40 6.96 -13.80 2.33
N ILE A 41 6.88 -15.07 1.90
CA ILE A 41 6.12 -15.48 0.71
C ILE A 41 4.69 -15.77 1.09
N ASP A 42 3.78 -15.25 0.30
CA ASP A 42 2.36 -15.61 0.31
C ASP A 42 1.89 -15.99 -1.09
N HIS A 43 0.73 -16.65 -1.14
CA HIS A 43 0.06 -16.97 -2.39
C HIS A 43 -1.40 -16.54 -2.32
N VAL A 44 -1.84 -15.77 -3.31
CA VAL A 44 -3.23 -15.28 -3.42
C VAL A 44 -3.77 -15.69 -4.76
N ASP A 45 -4.97 -16.26 -4.80
CA ASP A 45 -5.68 -16.47 -6.05
C ASP A 45 -6.40 -15.19 -6.45
N ALA A 46 -6.06 -14.63 -7.61
CA ALA A 46 -6.67 -13.41 -8.12
C ALA A 46 -8.19 -13.53 -8.34
N ALA A 47 -8.73 -14.75 -8.38
CA ALA A 47 -10.18 -14.98 -8.42
C ALA A 47 -10.89 -14.73 -7.08
N GLU A 48 -10.17 -14.74 -5.95
CA GLU A 48 -10.75 -14.46 -4.63
C GLU A 48 -11.09 -12.98 -4.45
N ASP A 49 -10.29 -12.10 -5.06
CA ASP A 49 -10.49 -10.66 -5.05
C ASP A 49 -10.07 -10.02 -6.38
N PRO A 50 -11.03 -9.82 -7.31
CA PRO A 50 -10.78 -9.14 -8.58
C PRO A 50 -10.30 -7.69 -8.43
N CYS A 51 -10.52 -7.05 -7.28
CA CYS A 51 -10.13 -5.67 -7.04
C CYS A 51 -8.61 -5.52 -6.96
N LEU A 52 -7.90 -6.53 -6.49
CA LEU A 52 -6.44 -6.52 -6.44
C LEU A 52 -5.79 -6.37 -7.83
N GLN A 53 -6.45 -6.82 -8.90
CA GLN A 53 -5.98 -6.57 -10.27
C GLN A 53 -6.36 -5.16 -10.76
N ASN A 54 -7.59 -4.72 -10.51
CA ASN A 54 -8.05 -3.38 -10.91
C ASN A 54 -7.23 -2.27 -10.24
N GLU A 55 -6.78 -2.51 -9.00
CA GLU A 55 -5.93 -1.61 -8.23
C GLU A 55 -4.44 -1.74 -8.58
N GLY A 56 -4.07 -2.66 -9.48
CA GLY A 56 -2.71 -2.90 -9.93
C GLY A 56 -1.81 -3.61 -8.91
N CYS A 57 -2.38 -4.23 -7.88
CA CYS A 57 -1.64 -4.97 -6.86
C CYS A 57 -1.20 -6.35 -7.37
N LEU A 58 -1.95 -6.96 -8.29
CA LEU A 58 -1.58 -8.21 -8.96
C LEU A 58 -1.29 -7.95 -10.43
N SER A 59 -0.26 -8.61 -10.95
CA SER A 59 0.18 -8.48 -12.34
C SER A 59 -0.62 -9.35 -13.31
N GLY A 60 -1.51 -10.21 -12.81
CA GLY A 60 -2.39 -11.04 -13.64
C GLY A 60 -3.35 -11.92 -12.83
N ASN A 61 -4.00 -12.83 -13.56
CA ASN A 61 -4.95 -13.82 -13.02
C ASN A 61 -4.25 -15.02 -12.35
N GLY A 62 -5.07 -15.91 -11.76
CA GLY A 62 -4.65 -17.17 -11.16
C GLY A 62 -3.95 -17.00 -9.81
N THR A 63 -3.36 -18.09 -9.30
CA THR A 63 -2.56 -18.04 -8.08
C THR A 63 -1.28 -17.25 -8.30
N ARG A 64 -1.15 -16.12 -7.60
CA ARG A 64 0.00 -15.22 -7.64
C ARG A 64 0.92 -15.50 -6.45
N MET A 65 2.23 -15.52 -6.68
CA MET A 65 3.24 -15.60 -5.63
C MET A 65 3.66 -14.17 -5.25
N LEU A 66 3.53 -13.85 -3.97
CA LEU A 66 3.70 -12.49 -3.46
C LEU A 66 4.86 -12.44 -2.48
N LEU A 67 5.73 -11.44 -2.64
CA LEU A 67 6.72 -11.04 -1.64
C LEU A 67 6.09 -9.97 -0.75
N ARG A 68 5.64 -10.35 0.45
CA ARG A 68 5.02 -9.44 1.42
C ARG A 68 6.06 -8.84 2.36
N PHE A 69 5.81 -7.61 2.81
CA PHE A 69 6.64 -6.90 3.80
C PHE A 69 5.85 -5.74 4.40
N GLY A 70 6.12 -5.43 5.67
CA GLY A 70 5.57 -4.24 6.32
C GLY A 70 6.26 -2.97 5.82
N SER A 71 5.49 -1.89 5.65
CA SER A 71 5.99 -0.55 5.32
C SER A 71 5.73 0.38 6.48
N MET A 72 6.77 0.61 7.29
CA MET A 72 6.76 1.60 8.38
C MET A 72 7.47 2.86 7.93
N VAL A 73 6.89 4.02 8.23
CA VAL A 73 7.43 5.32 7.86
C VAL A 73 7.35 6.25 9.05
N HIS A 74 8.49 6.78 9.45
CA HIS A 74 8.59 7.75 10.55
C HIS A 74 8.49 9.17 10.01
N ASN A 75 7.83 10.07 10.74
CA ASN A 75 8.05 11.50 10.58
C ASN A 75 9.15 11.97 11.55
N ILE A 76 10.37 12.12 11.04
CA ILE A 76 11.54 12.59 11.80
C ILE A 76 11.76 14.11 11.67
N GLY A 77 10.81 14.80 11.05
CA GLY A 77 10.89 16.22 10.76
C GLY A 77 10.61 17.11 11.96
N ARG A 78 10.19 18.34 11.69
CA ARG A 78 9.90 19.37 12.70
C ARG A 78 8.49 19.94 12.61
N ALA A 79 7.68 19.40 11.72
CA ALA A 79 6.24 19.63 11.65
C ALA A 79 5.53 18.32 11.31
N ASP A 80 4.26 18.28 11.66
CA ASP A 80 3.39 17.17 11.31
C ASP A 80 3.20 17.12 9.79
N ALA A 81 3.15 15.92 9.23
CA ALA A 81 2.64 15.72 7.89
C ALA A 81 1.11 15.71 7.98
N TYR A 82 0.45 16.79 7.58
CA TYR A 82 -1.00 16.89 7.68
C TYR A 82 -1.69 16.70 6.33
N LEU A 83 -2.52 15.67 6.22
CA LEU A 83 -3.33 15.37 5.03
C LEU A 83 -4.76 15.90 5.17
N GLY A 84 -5.33 15.78 6.37
CA GLY A 84 -6.69 16.17 6.69
C GLY A 84 -7.73 15.06 6.46
N GLN A 85 -8.99 15.46 6.31
CA GLN A 85 -10.10 14.52 6.16
C GLN A 85 -10.28 14.13 4.69
N PRO A 86 -10.65 12.86 4.40
CA PRO A 86 -11.06 12.47 3.06
C PRO A 86 -12.20 13.35 2.52
N PRO A 87 -12.27 13.61 1.21
CA PRO A 87 -13.28 14.49 0.66
C PRO A 87 -14.71 13.97 0.89
N LYS A 88 -15.65 14.88 1.14
CA LYS A 88 -17.05 14.50 1.42
C LYS A 88 -17.79 13.99 0.20
N ASN A 89 -17.43 14.45 -1.00
CA ASN A 89 -18.12 14.13 -2.24
C ASN A 89 -17.13 13.56 -3.27
N LYS A 90 -17.25 12.26 -3.57
CA LYS A 90 -16.39 11.57 -4.55
C LYS A 90 -16.49 12.07 -5.98
N THR A 91 -17.53 12.84 -6.33
CA THR A 91 -17.70 13.38 -7.69
C THR A 91 -17.37 14.87 -7.79
N ASP A 92 -16.84 15.50 -6.74
CA ASP A 92 -16.42 16.89 -6.81
C ASP A 92 -15.13 17.01 -7.65
N PRO A 93 -15.12 17.77 -8.76
CA PRO A 93 -13.92 17.95 -9.59
C PRO A 93 -12.79 18.71 -8.88
N ASN A 94 -13.06 19.34 -7.73
CA ASN A 94 -12.06 20.07 -6.94
C ASN A 94 -11.44 19.22 -5.83
N ASN A 95 -11.74 17.91 -5.77
CA ASN A 95 -11.10 17.02 -4.82
C ASN A 95 -9.57 17.06 -5.02
N PRO A 96 -8.78 17.11 -3.94
CA PRO A 96 -7.33 17.08 -4.05
C PRO A 96 -6.85 15.84 -4.80
N VAL A 97 -5.86 16.00 -5.67
CA VAL A 97 -5.41 14.96 -6.62
C VAL A 97 -4.89 13.70 -5.95
N TYR A 98 -4.47 13.82 -4.69
CA TYR A 98 -3.92 12.76 -3.88
C TYR A 98 -5.00 11.92 -3.17
N TRP A 99 -6.29 12.23 -3.36
CA TRP A 99 -7.39 11.37 -2.95
C TRP A 99 -7.97 10.65 -4.17
N HIS A 100 -8.02 9.33 -4.10
CA HIS A 100 -8.67 8.49 -5.10
C HIS A 100 -9.83 7.73 -4.46
N TRP A 101 -11.02 7.82 -5.06
CA TRP A 101 -12.15 7.01 -4.59
C TRP A 101 -12.00 5.59 -5.12
N ASP A 102 -11.77 4.65 -4.22
CA ASP A 102 -11.76 3.25 -4.60
C ASP A 102 -13.19 2.73 -4.76
N THR A 103 -13.55 2.39 -5.99
CA THR A 103 -14.86 1.82 -6.32
C THR A 103 -15.00 0.37 -5.88
N CYS A 104 -13.90 -0.32 -5.60
CA CYS A 104 -13.89 -1.69 -5.13
C CYS A 104 -14.22 -1.76 -3.64
N HIS A 105 -13.49 -1.01 -2.82
CA HIS A 105 -13.69 -1.00 -1.36
C HIS A 105 -14.62 0.11 -0.85
N MET A 106 -15.11 0.97 -1.75
CA MET A 106 -16.09 2.02 -1.45
C MET A 106 -15.62 2.99 -0.35
N HIS A 107 -14.32 3.32 -0.36
CA HIS A 107 -13.71 4.34 0.49
C HIS A 107 -12.64 5.13 -0.26
N TRP A 108 -12.13 6.18 0.38
CA TRP A 108 -11.02 6.96 -0.16
C TRP A 108 -9.69 6.29 0.11
N HIS A 109 -8.85 6.20 -0.91
CA HIS A 109 -7.43 5.94 -0.81
C HIS A 109 -6.66 7.25 -0.91
N PHE A 110 -5.59 7.37 -0.13
CA PHE A 110 -4.54 8.34 -0.37
C PHE A 110 -3.60 7.78 -1.43
N THR A 111 -3.65 8.36 -2.62
CA THR A 111 -2.85 7.95 -3.77
C THR A 111 -1.40 8.37 -3.53
N ALA A 112 -0.47 7.44 -3.74
CA ALA A 112 0.98 7.70 -3.78
C ALA A 112 1.67 7.95 -2.44
N TYR A 113 1.38 7.09 -1.45
CA TYR A 113 2.18 7.06 -0.24
C TYR A 113 3.50 6.32 -0.42
N ALA A 114 3.44 5.11 -1.01
CA ALA A 114 4.60 4.24 -1.14
C ALA A 114 4.66 3.52 -2.49
N ASN A 115 5.78 3.69 -3.19
CA ASN A 115 6.10 3.01 -4.45
C ASN A 115 7.13 1.92 -4.16
N TYR A 116 6.89 0.73 -4.72
CA TYR A 116 7.75 -0.42 -4.51
C TYR A 116 8.41 -0.84 -5.81
N LYS A 117 9.69 -1.18 -5.76
CA LYS A 117 10.37 -1.82 -6.89
C LYS A 117 11.17 -3.01 -6.40
N LEU A 118 11.26 -4.04 -7.25
CA LEU A 118 12.34 -5.00 -7.17
C LEU A 118 13.41 -4.58 -8.16
N LEU A 119 14.62 -4.38 -7.68
CA LEU A 119 15.79 -4.03 -8.48
C LEU A 119 16.77 -5.20 -8.53
N THR A 120 17.66 -5.17 -9.52
CA THR A 120 18.89 -5.97 -9.47
C THR A 120 19.69 -5.67 -8.20
N GLU A 121 20.55 -6.59 -7.77
CA GLU A 121 21.39 -6.42 -6.58
C GLU A 121 22.17 -5.08 -6.59
N ASP A 122 22.75 -4.73 -7.74
CA ASP A 122 23.49 -3.48 -7.95
C ASP A 122 22.60 -2.24 -8.11
N ARG A 123 21.27 -2.41 -8.07
CA ARG A 123 20.23 -1.38 -8.27
C ARG A 123 20.26 -0.71 -9.65
N SER A 124 20.96 -1.28 -10.63
CA SER A 124 21.09 -0.70 -11.97
C SER A 124 19.83 -0.86 -12.83
N GLN A 125 18.98 -1.85 -12.55
CA GLN A 125 17.78 -2.13 -13.33
C GLN A 125 16.58 -2.43 -12.44
N THR A 126 15.42 -1.89 -12.83
CA THR A 126 14.13 -2.30 -12.27
C THR A 126 13.66 -3.58 -12.95
N ILE A 127 13.35 -4.59 -12.15
CA ILE A 127 12.86 -5.90 -12.59
C ILE A 127 11.34 -5.88 -12.66
N LEU A 128 10.70 -5.37 -11.60
CA LEU A 128 9.26 -5.20 -11.51
C LEU A 128 8.95 -4.04 -10.57
N THR A 129 7.74 -3.53 -10.71
CA THR A 129 7.20 -2.44 -9.89
C THR A 129 5.94 -2.93 -9.20
N GLY A 130 5.69 -2.40 -8.01
CA GLY A 130 4.42 -2.46 -7.34
C GLY A 130 4.18 -1.14 -6.60
N HIS A 131 3.10 -1.08 -5.86
CA HIS A 131 2.74 0.10 -5.10
C HIS A 131 1.80 -0.31 -4.00
N LYS A 132 1.69 0.58 -3.02
CA LYS A 132 0.60 0.57 -2.07
C LYS A 132 -0.30 1.76 -2.36
N ASN A 133 -1.56 1.48 -2.70
CA ASN A 133 -2.61 2.48 -2.57
C ASN A 133 -2.82 2.70 -1.05
N GLY A 134 -2.54 3.91 -0.56
CA GLY A 134 -2.62 4.21 0.86
C GLY A 134 -4.06 4.10 1.35
N PHE A 135 -4.33 3.26 2.35
CA PHE A 135 -5.62 3.18 3.04
C PHE A 135 -5.89 4.43 3.89
N CYS A 136 -5.02 4.75 4.85
CA CYS A 136 -5.02 6.03 5.54
C CYS A 136 -3.63 6.40 6.06
N LEU A 137 -3.35 7.70 6.19
CA LEU A 137 -2.14 8.22 6.84
C LEU A 137 -2.47 8.50 8.32
N GLU A 138 -1.94 7.71 9.25
CA GLU A 138 -2.23 7.84 10.68
C GLU A 138 -1.04 7.56 11.60
N ASP A 139 -1.18 7.94 12.87
CA ASP A 139 -0.20 7.61 13.91
C ASP A 139 -0.51 6.21 14.47
N LEU A 140 0.15 5.15 13.98
CA LEU A 140 0.03 3.81 14.59
C LEU A 140 0.93 3.61 15.81
N GLY A 141 1.85 4.53 16.04
CA GLY A 141 2.62 4.62 17.26
C GLY A 141 3.63 5.75 17.19
N CYS A 142 4.35 5.98 18.29
CA CYS A 142 5.38 7.00 18.36
C CYS A 142 6.71 6.44 18.84
N THR A 143 7.80 6.88 18.21
CA THR A 143 9.17 6.52 18.59
C THR A 143 9.55 7.18 19.92
N ASP A 144 8.99 8.37 20.17
CA ASP A 144 9.06 9.03 21.47
C ASP A 144 7.95 8.49 22.39
N ALA A 145 8.34 7.74 23.42
CA ALA A 145 7.41 7.15 24.39
C ALA A 145 6.64 8.18 25.25
N SER A 146 7.01 9.47 25.18
CA SER A 146 6.26 10.55 25.84
C SER A 146 5.16 11.15 24.97
N LYS A 147 5.05 10.72 23.70
CA LYS A 147 4.03 11.17 22.77
C LYS A 147 2.95 10.11 22.61
N GLU A 148 1.72 10.60 22.50
CA GLU A 148 0.56 9.78 22.16
C GLU A 148 0.18 10.02 20.70
N PRO A 149 -0.27 8.98 19.97
CA PRO A 149 -0.86 9.11 18.65
C PRO A 149 -1.97 10.17 18.60
N TYR A 150 -1.98 10.98 17.53
CA TYR A 150 -2.98 12.06 17.35
C TYR A 150 -3.81 11.89 16.08
N TYR A 151 -3.16 11.64 14.94
CA TYR A 151 -3.84 11.45 13.68
C TYR A 151 -4.40 10.03 13.56
N SER A 152 -5.50 9.90 12.82
CA SER A 152 -6.21 8.64 12.56
C SER A 152 -6.76 8.64 11.14
N CYS A 153 -7.29 7.51 10.66
CA CYS A 153 -7.96 7.48 9.36
C CYS A 153 -9.09 8.53 9.17
N ILE A 154 -9.64 9.12 10.25
CA ILE A 154 -10.67 10.18 10.20
C ILE A 154 -10.05 11.55 9.89
N ASN A 155 -8.93 11.88 10.53
CA ASN A 155 -8.20 13.13 10.33
C ASN A 155 -6.73 12.76 10.15
N GLN A 156 -6.30 12.70 8.90
CA GLN A 156 -5.11 11.98 8.50
C GLN A 156 -3.85 12.85 8.57
N GLY A 157 -2.76 12.22 8.97
CA GLY A 157 -1.45 12.82 9.14
C GLY A 157 -0.47 11.90 9.88
N ILE A 158 0.78 12.34 9.97
CA ILE A 158 1.80 11.72 10.84
C ILE A 158 2.41 12.82 11.70
N SER A 159 2.23 12.68 13.00
CA SER A 159 2.77 13.60 14.01
C SER A 159 4.30 13.54 14.03
N VAL A 160 4.96 14.65 14.37
CA VAL A 160 6.42 14.65 14.58
C VAL A 160 6.81 13.59 15.60
N GLY A 161 7.74 12.71 15.25
CA GLY A 161 8.21 11.61 16.11
C GLY A 161 7.27 10.41 16.18
N CYS A 162 6.20 10.41 15.39
CA CYS A 162 5.31 9.27 15.22
C CYS A 162 5.55 8.58 13.87
N TYR A 163 4.93 7.42 13.70
CA TYR A 163 5.05 6.63 12.50
C TYR A 163 3.69 6.06 12.07
N ASP A 164 3.58 5.90 10.77
CA ASP A 164 2.54 5.10 10.14
C ASP A 164 3.10 3.71 9.82
N LEU A 165 2.27 2.68 9.92
CA LEU A 165 2.65 1.29 9.67
C LEU A 165 1.56 0.60 8.86
N TYR A 166 1.93 0.16 7.66
CA TYR A 166 1.19 -0.84 6.92
C TYR A 166 1.82 -2.20 7.16
N ASP A 167 1.20 -3.03 7.98
CA ASP A 167 1.71 -4.37 8.26
C ASP A 167 1.61 -5.29 7.03
N GLU A 168 2.46 -6.32 7.01
CA GLU A 168 2.65 -7.23 5.90
C GLU A 168 1.39 -8.06 5.53
N THR A 169 0.37 -8.07 6.40
CA THR A 169 -0.88 -8.82 6.20
C THR A 169 -1.93 -8.03 5.42
N LEU A 170 -1.76 -6.71 5.28
CA LEU A 170 -2.71 -5.87 4.56
C LEU A 170 -2.81 -6.26 3.07
N PRO A 171 -3.99 -6.09 2.45
CA PRO A 171 -4.14 -6.20 1.00
C PRO A 171 -3.21 -5.22 0.26
N CYS A 172 -2.73 -5.57 -0.93
CA CYS A 172 -1.80 -4.77 -1.74
C CYS A 172 -0.45 -4.44 -1.06
N GLN A 173 -0.09 -5.09 0.05
CA GLN A 173 1.15 -4.85 0.78
C GLN A 173 2.23 -5.85 0.36
N TRP A 174 2.61 -5.83 -0.91
CA TRP A 174 3.54 -6.80 -1.52
C TRP A 174 4.17 -6.34 -2.83
N LEU A 175 5.12 -7.12 -3.33
CA LEU A 175 5.50 -7.21 -4.74
C LEU A 175 4.99 -8.54 -5.32
N ASP A 176 4.30 -8.51 -6.46
CA ASP A 176 3.92 -9.73 -7.18
C ASP A 176 5.14 -10.28 -7.93
N VAL A 177 5.69 -11.39 -7.45
CA VAL A 177 6.91 -12.02 -7.95
C VAL A 177 6.63 -13.27 -8.79
N THR A 178 5.38 -13.49 -9.18
CA THR A 178 4.94 -14.69 -9.91
C THR A 178 5.79 -14.96 -11.16
N ASP A 179 6.05 -13.90 -11.94
CA ASP A 179 6.77 -14.00 -13.22
C ASP A 179 8.28 -13.76 -13.07
N LEU A 180 8.81 -13.66 -11.84
CA LEU A 180 10.23 -13.42 -11.59
C LEU A 180 11.11 -14.51 -12.21
N HIS A 181 10.63 -15.76 -12.20
CA HIS A 181 11.32 -16.91 -12.81
C HIS A 181 11.49 -16.81 -14.33
N LEU A 182 10.72 -15.94 -15.01
CA LEU A 182 10.82 -15.70 -16.45
C LEU A 182 11.89 -14.66 -16.80
N THR A 183 12.48 -13.99 -15.80
CA THR A 183 13.51 -12.99 -16.04
C THR A 183 14.84 -13.66 -16.43
N PRO A 184 15.61 -13.09 -17.39
CA PRO A 184 16.76 -13.79 -18.01
C PRO A 184 17.85 -14.28 -17.04
N ASN A 185 17.95 -13.69 -15.85
CA ASN A 185 19.01 -13.95 -14.87
C ASN A 185 18.47 -14.46 -13.52
N TYR A 186 17.23 -14.97 -13.48
CA TYR A 186 16.69 -15.55 -12.25
C TYR A 186 17.41 -16.87 -11.91
N THR A 187 17.83 -16.96 -10.65
CA THR A 187 18.25 -18.20 -10.01
C THR A 187 17.64 -18.22 -8.61
N ALA A 188 17.47 -19.39 -8.01
CA ALA A 188 16.98 -19.51 -6.63
C ALA A 188 17.93 -18.91 -5.58
N SER A 189 19.10 -18.43 -5.98
CA SER A 189 20.08 -17.75 -5.14
C SER A 189 20.38 -16.32 -5.59
N SER A 190 19.62 -15.79 -6.55
CA SER A 190 19.80 -14.42 -7.02
C SER A 190 19.43 -13.44 -5.91
N THR A 191 20.35 -12.52 -5.61
CA THR A 191 20.08 -11.40 -4.73
C THR A 191 19.40 -10.28 -5.53
N TYR A 192 18.44 -9.64 -4.88
CA TYR A 192 17.70 -8.48 -5.37
C TYR A 192 17.70 -7.40 -4.30
N THR A 193 17.29 -6.20 -4.69
CA THR A 193 17.07 -5.10 -3.74
C THR A 193 15.63 -4.62 -3.88
N ILE A 194 14.86 -4.63 -2.80
CA ILE A 194 13.58 -3.93 -2.75
C ILE A 194 13.87 -2.44 -2.54
N GLU A 195 13.28 -1.60 -3.36
CA GLU A 195 13.23 -0.15 -3.16
C GLU A 195 11.84 0.21 -2.64
N ILE A 196 11.79 0.86 -1.48
CA ILE A 196 10.56 1.45 -0.90
C ILE A 196 10.75 2.96 -0.91
N ALA A 197 10.08 3.64 -1.85
CA ALA A 197 10.12 5.09 -1.98
C ALA A 197 8.83 5.71 -1.42
N ILE A 198 8.98 6.71 -0.55
CA ILE A 198 7.87 7.43 0.09
C ILE A 198 7.73 8.82 -0.50
N ASN A 199 6.50 9.26 -0.72
CA ASN A 199 6.18 10.61 -1.22
C ASN A 199 6.98 10.98 -2.49
N GLN A 200 7.14 10.03 -3.42
CA GLN A 200 7.96 10.21 -4.62
C GLN A 200 7.40 11.32 -5.52
N GLU A 201 6.09 11.52 -5.49
CA GLU A 201 5.33 12.54 -6.22
C GLU A 201 5.42 13.94 -5.56
N GLY A 202 5.95 14.03 -4.33
CA GLY A 202 6.19 15.30 -3.64
C GLY A 202 4.92 16.01 -3.17
N PHE A 203 3.88 15.26 -2.78
CA PHE A 203 2.63 15.81 -2.25
C PHE A 203 2.84 16.51 -0.90
N PHE A 204 3.69 15.95 -0.05
CA PHE A 204 4.14 16.62 1.16
C PHE A 204 5.43 17.42 0.89
N PRO A 205 5.48 18.71 1.21
CA PRO A 205 6.74 19.42 1.28
C PRO A 205 7.54 18.93 2.48
N GLU A 206 8.74 18.41 2.25
CA GLU A 206 9.59 17.84 3.29
C GLU A 206 10.86 18.65 3.53
N ALA A 207 11.41 18.54 4.74
CA ALA A 207 12.69 19.14 5.11
C ALA A 207 13.87 18.49 4.38
N ASN A 208 13.77 17.18 4.13
CA ASN A 208 14.74 16.38 3.42
C ASN A 208 13.98 15.36 2.57
N VAL A 209 14.31 15.25 1.28
CA VAL A 209 13.74 14.26 0.36
C VAL A 209 14.77 13.20 -0.05
N ALA A 210 16.03 13.36 0.37
CA ALA A 210 17.13 12.47 -0.03
C ALA A 210 17.13 11.13 0.73
N ASN A 211 16.35 11.04 1.80
CA ASN A 211 16.18 9.89 2.69
C ASN A 211 14.81 9.20 2.54
N ASN A 212 14.00 9.60 1.56
CA ASN A 212 12.67 9.02 1.30
C ASN A 212 12.70 7.59 0.75
N ILE A 213 13.87 6.97 0.62
CA ILE A 213 14.03 5.66 0.00
C ILE A 213 14.75 4.71 0.96
N ALA A 214 14.10 3.59 1.26
CA ALA A 214 14.73 2.45 1.90
C ALA A 214 15.10 1.38 0.85
N TYR A 215 16.29 0.81 1.00
CA TYR A 215 16.78 -0.29 0.19
C TYR A 215 16.93 -1.55 1.06
N VAL A 216 16.27 -2.64 0.67
CA VAL A 216 16.17 -3.87 1.45
C VAL A 216 16.69 -5.04 0.61
N PRO A 217 17.87 -5.62 0.92
CA PRO A 217 18.37 -6.77 0.19
C PRO A 217 17.49 -8.01 0.44
N VAL A 218 17.24 -8.79 -0.61
CA VAL A 218 16.42 -9.99 -0.53
C VAL A 218 16.92 -11.06 -1.49
N VAL A 219 16.93 -12.32 -1.06
CA VAL A 219 17.11 -13.47 -1.94
C VAL A 219 15.76 -14.14 -2.09
N ILE A 220 15.24 -14.24 -3.32
CA ILE A 220 13.93 -14.84 -3.58
C ILE A 220 14.17 -16.22 -4.19
N GLY A 221 14.20 -17.23 -3.33
CA GLY A 221 14.40 -18.62 -3.74
C GLY A 221 13.11 -19.30 -4.19
N ASP A 222 13.27 -20.40 -4.94
CA ASP A 222 12.22 -21.38 -5.22
C ASP A 222 10.90 -20.82 -5.79
N VAL A 223 10.95 -19.72 -6.57
CA VAL A 223 9.80 -19.27 -7.37
C VAL A 223 9.44 -20.40 -8.35
N PRO A 224 8.31 -21.12 -8.14
CA PRO A 224 7.96 -22.23 -9.00
C PRO A 224 7.56 -21.69 -10.38
N ALA A 225 7.72 -22.52 -11.42
CA ALA A 225 7.14 -22.20 -12.71
C ALA A 225 5.64 -21.95 -12.52
N TYR A 226 5.15 -20.80 -12.97
CA TYR A 226 3.74 -20.46 -12.84
C TYR A 226 2.92 -21.48 -13.63
N THR A 227 2.05 -22.23 -12.94
CA THR A 227 1.22 -23.28 -13.55
C THR A 227 -0.18 -22.80 -13.97
N GLY A 228 -0.46 -21.50 -13.82
CA GLY A 228 -1.71 -20.91 -14.29
C GLY A 228 -1.64 -20.50 -15.76
N PRO A 229 -2.76 -20.04 -16.35
CA PRO A 229 -2.77 -19.57 -17.75
C PRO A 229 -1.90 -18.33 -17.89
N SER A 230 -0.96 -18.35 -18.85
CA SER A 230 -0.08 -17.22 -19.15
C SER A 230 -0.87 -15.95 -19.48
N LEU A 231 -0.27 -14.77 -19.32
CA LEU A 231 -0.88 -13.50 -19.76
C LEU A 231 -1.30 -13.54 -21.25
N ALA A 232 -0.57 -14.28 -22.08
CA ALA A 232 -0.91 -14.52 -23.48
C ALA A 232 -2.12 -15.44 -23.65
N GLU A 233 -2.33 -16.42 -22.77
CA GLU A 233 -3.51 -17.28 -22.73
C GLU A 233 -4.74 -16.54 -22.22
N VAL A 234 -4.61 -15.73 -21.17
CA VAL A 234 -5.68 -14.86 -20.67
C VAL A 234 -6.16 -13.89 -21.76
N ARG A 235 -5.23 -13.25 -22.48
CA ARG A 235 -5.55 -12.35 -23.62
C ARG A 235 -6.18 -13.10 -24.80
N ARG A 236 -5.87 -14.38 -24.98
CA ARG A 236 -6.41 -15.24 -26.06
C ARG A 236 -7.78 -15.83 -25.71
N MET A 237 -8.08 -15.99 -24.41
CA MET A 237 -9.35 -16.50 -23.91
C MET A 237 -10.50 -15.49 -24.00
N GLY A 238 -10.23 -14.23 -24.40
CA GLY A 238 -11.27 -13.26 -24.75
C GLY A 238 -12.22 -12.92 -23.61
N VAL A 239 -11.77 -13.00 -22.35
CA VAL A 239 -12.57 -12.56 -21.20
C VAL A 239 -12.77 -11.04 -21.35
N PRO A 240 -14.01 -10.56 -21.53
CA PRO A 240 -14.25 -9.13 -21.65
C PRO A 240 -13.85 -8.45 -20.35
N ASN A 241 -13.07 -7.38 -20.44
CA ASN A 241 -12.98 -6.40 -19.36
C ASN A 241 -14.42 -5.97 -19.01
N GLY A 242 -14.87 -6.21 -17.78
CA GLY A 242 -16.13 -5.69 -17.27
C GLY A 242 -15.88 -4.86 -16.01
N PRO A 243 -16.51 -3.68 -15.87
CA PRO A 243 -17.87 -3.43 -16.32
C PRO A 243 -18.00 -2.28 -17.32
N GLY A 244 -18.83 -2.49 -18.35
CA GLY A 244 -19.41 -1.39 -19.12
C GLY A 244 -19.34 -1.54 -20.64
N THR A 245 -20.17 -2.39 -21.21
CA THR A 245 -20.83 -2.10 -22.50
C THR A 245 -22.20 -2.78 -22.52
N THR A 246 -23.26 -1.99 -22.40
CA THR A 246 -24.62 -2.40 -22.77
C THR A 246 -24.67 -2.67 -24.26
N ALA A 247 -25.08 -3.86 -24.67
CA ALA A 247 -25.58 -4.08 -26.02
C ALA A 247 -27.06 -3.65 -26.09
N PRO A 248 -27.50 -2.99 -27.17
CA PRO A 248 -28.91 -2.68 -27.38
C PRO A 248 -29.63 -3.98 -27.72
N ASP A 249 -30.92 -4.01 -27.42
CA ASP A 249 -31.87 -5.08 -27.75
C ASP A 249 -31.87 -6.21 -26.71
N GLY A 250 -32.80 -6.06 -25.77
CA GLY A 250 -33.03 -7.01 -24.69
C GLY A 250 -33.66 -8.31 -25.18
N GLU A 251 -32.91 -9.40 -25.04
CA GLU A 251 -33.41 -10.77 -24.88
C GLU A 251 -32.38 -11.56 -24.05
N PRO A 252 -32.78 -12.33 -23.02
CA PRO A 252 -31.84 -13.16 -22.26
C PRO A 252 -31.49 -14.43 -23.04
N VAL A 253 -30.20 -14.67 -23.27
CA VAL A 253 -29.68 -15.95 -23.79
C VAL A 253 -29.84 -17.04 -22.73
N GLY A 254 -30.86 -17.88 -22.92
CA GLY A 254 -31.10 -19.08 -22.12
C GLY A 254 -30.14 -20.21 -22.46
N PHE A 255 -29.58 -20.85 -21.43
CA PHE A 255 -28.95 -22.17 -21.52
C PHE A 255 -29.86 -23.21 -20.87
N GLY A 256 -30.52 -24.03 -21.69
CA GLY A 256 -30.93 -25.40 -21.34
C GLY A 256 -29.92 -26.39 -21.94
N THR A 257 -29.75 -27.65 -21.51
CA THR A 257 -30.64 -28.59 -20.81
C THR A 257 -29.85 -29.76 -20.20
N GLY A 258 -30.48 -30.45 -19.23
CA GLY A 258 -30.19 -31.83 -18.78
C GLY A 258 -29.53 -31.90 -17.39
N GLY A 259 -30.12 -32.39 -16.31
CA GLY A 259 -31.25 -33.30 -16.02
C GLY A 259 -30.70 -34.39 -15.08
N GLY A 260 -31.26 -34.79 -13.94
CA GLY A 260 -32.38 -34.35 -13.11
C GLY A 260 -32.33 -35.12 -11.78
N ALA A 261 -33.14 -34.71 -10.79
CA ALA A 261 -33.88 -35.55 -9.81
C ALA A 261 -34.31 -34.73 -8.57
N SER A 262 -35.57 -34.31 -8.61
CA SER A 262 -36.59 -34.31 -7.53
C SER A 262 -36.27 -33.85 -6.10
N GLY A 263 -37.07 -32.89 -5.59
CA GLY A 263 -37.40 -32.87 -4.16
C GLY A 263 -37.91 -31.58 -3.49
N GLY A 264 -38.94 -30.91 -4.01
CA GLY A 264 -40.08 -30.35 -3.22
C GLY A 264 -39.91 -29.18 -2.22
N GLY A 265 -40.64 -28.08 -2.51
CA GLY A 265 -41.33 -27.18 -1.55
C GLY A 265 -40.46 -26.12 -0.85
N SER A 266 -40.91 -24.91 -0.50
CA SER A 266 -42.10 -24.10 -0.76
C SER A 266 -41.94 -22.82 0.09
N GLY A 267 -42.14 -21.63 -0.49
CA GLY A 267 -42.34 -20.35 0.23
C GLY A 267 -41.11 -19.81 0.99
N GLY A 268 -40.86 -18.52 1.12
CA GLY A 268 -41.60 -17.30 0.86
C GLY A 268 -40.94 -16.21 1.73
N THR A 269 -40.97 -14.96 1.25
CA THR A 269 -40.82 -13.71 2.03
C THR A 269 -39.56 -13.58 2.89
N GLY A 270 -38.60 -12.72 2.55
CA GLY A 270 -38.68 -11.30 2.89
C GLY A 270 -38.00 -11.03 4.23
N PHE A 271 -37.49 -9.81 4.41
CA PHE A 271 -36.90 -9.23 5.63
C PHE A 271 -35.37 -9.31 5.77
N ALA A 272 -34.76 -8.16 5.48
CA ALA A 272 -33.59 -7.64 6.19
C ALA A 272 -33.84 -7.62 7.71
N PRO A 273 -32.76 -7.51 8.51
CA PRO A 273 -32.75 -6.32 9.36
C PRO A 273 -31.39 -5.64 9.48
N GLU A 274 -31.51 -4.32 9.64
CA GLU A 274 -30.53 -3.41 10.20
C GLU A 274 -30.18 -3.71 11.67
N VAL A 275 -28.95 -3.34 11.99
CA VAL A 275 -28.32 -2.94 13.25
C VAL A 275 -29.19 -2.68 14.51
N GLY A 276 -28.66 -3.15 15.65
CA GLY A 276 -28.60 -2.34 16.87
C GLY A 276 -28.86 -3.04 18.22
N GLY A 277 -27.89 -2.93 19.14
CA GLY A 277 -28.18 -2.74 20.57
C GLY A 277 -27.91 -3.93 21.49
N GLY A 278 -26.98 -3.76 22.44
CA GLY A 278 -26.49 -4.79 23.35
C GLY A 278 -27.34 -5.08 24.59
N GLY A 279 -26.90 -6.08 25.35
CA GLY A 279 -27.44 -6.46 26.64
C GLY A 279 -26.79 -7.73 27.20
N SER A 280 -26.08 -7.57 28.32
CA SER A 280 -25.23 -8.55 29.01
C SER A 280 -26.02 -9.63 29.77
N GLY A 281 -25.49 -10.86 29.85
CA GLY A 281 -25.92 -11.88 30.82
C GLY A 281 -25.37 -13.29 30.54
N PRO A 282 -24.84 -14.03 31.53
CA PRO A 282 -23.97 -15.19 31.32
C PRO A 282 -24.74 -16.51 31.18
N GLY A 283 -24.26 -17.41 30.33
CA GLY A 283 -24.89 -18.70 30.08
C GLY A 283 -23.89 -19.75 29.58
N THR A 284 -23.78 -20.80 30.38
CA THR A 284 -22.86 -21.95 30.34
C THR A 284 -22.96 -22.86 29.11
N GLY A 285 -21.79 -23.37 28.67
CA GLY A 285 -21.55 -24.80 28.41
C GLY A 285 -22.15 -25.44 27.15
N GLY A 286 -21.27 -25.91 26.26
CA GLY A 286 -21.63 -26.89 25.22
C GLY A 286 -20.58 -26.99 24.12
N GLY A 287 -19.72 -28.01 24.18
CA GLY A 287 -18.69 -28.26 23.18
C GLY A 287 -19.22 -28.86 21.88
N GLY A 288 -18.45 -28.66 20.81
CA GLY A 288 -18.63 -29.29 19.49
C GLY A 288 -17.55 -28.77 18.54
N GLY A 289 -16.65 -29.66 18.12
CA GLY A 289 -15.38 -29.31 17.47
C GLY A 289 -15.40 -29.04 15.96
N GLY A 290 -14.19 -28.77 15.46
CA GLY A 290 -13.86 -28.54 14.04
C GLY A 290 -13.91 -27.05 13.71
N MET A 291 -12.89 -26.37 13.21
CA MET A 291 -11.72 -26.81 12.45
C MET A 291 -10.67 -25.72 12.62
N GLU A 292 -9.57 -26.04 13.31
CA GLU A 292 -8.41 -25.15 13.44
C GLU A 292 -7.80 -25.01 12.04
N ARG A 293 -8.12 -23.92 11.32
CA ARG A 293 -7.39 -23.55 10.09
C ARG A 293 -5.98 -23.11 10.52
N ARG A 294 -5.08 -24.09 10.67
CA ARG A 294 -3.64 -23.84 10.71
C ARG A 294 -3.23 -23.32 9.34
N SER A 295 -3.24 -22.00 9.20
CA SER A 295 -2.38 -21.30 8.26
C SER A 295 -0.94 -21.67 8.64
N ASN A 296 -0.39 -22.67 7.94
CA ASN A 296 1.03 -22.98 8.02
C ASN A 296 1.78 -21.83 7.34
N LYS A 297 2.01 -20.74 8.09
CA LYS A 297 2.93 -19.66 7.73
C LYS A 297 4.34 -20.25 7.67
N HIS A 298 4.81 -20.62 6.48
CA HIS A 298 6.15 -21.17 6.31
C HIS A 298 7.15 -20.01 6.30
N LYS A 299 7.80 -19.77 7.45
CA LYS A 299 8.98 -18.87 7.60
C LYS A 299 10.26 -19.41 6.92
N TRP A 300 10.15 -20.40 6.03
CA TRP A 300 11.26 -21.29 5.67
C TRP A 300 12.08 -20.86 4.45
N PHE A 301 11.72 -19.79 3.74
CA PHE A 301 12.26 -19.54 2.39
C PHE A 301 13.08 -18.26 2.22
N TYR A 302 13.67 -17.75 3.30
CA TYR A 302 14.58 -16.60 3.23
C TYR A 302 15.79 -16.77 4.14
N HIS A 303 16.98 -16.65 3.56
CA HIS A 303 18.19 -16.42 4.33
C HIS A 303 18.40 -14.91 4.46
N LYS A 304 18.50 -14.43 5.70
CA LYS A 304 18.97 -13.07 5.99
C LYS A 304 20.40 -12.97 5.43
N GLY A 305 20.61 -12.09 4.45
CA GLY A 305 21.95 -11.71 4.03
C GLY A 305 22.72 -11.17 5.24
N LEU A 306 23.96 -11.65 5.41
CA LEU A 306 24.90 -11.18 6.44
C LEU A 306 25.44 -9.79 6.11
#